data_AF-A0A8J5YFE2-F1
#
_entry.id   AF-A0A8J5YFE2-F1
#
_cell.length_a   1.000
_cell.length_b   1.000
_cell.length_c   1.000
_cell.angle_alpha   90.00
_cell.angle_beta   90.00
_cell.angle_gamma   90.00
#
_symmetry.space_group_name_H-M   'P 1'
#
loop_
_entity.id
_entity.type
_entity.pdbx_description
1 polymer ?
#
loop_
_entity_poly.entity_id
_entity_poly.type
_entity_poly.pdbx_seq_one_letter_code
_entity_poly.pdbx_strand_id
1 'polypeptide(L)' 'MGKPHVLVIPYPAQGHVIPLMELSQNLAKEGTKISFVNTVFNHKRVLDALGEKVDENGLL' A
#
# COMPACT_ATOMS: atom_id res chain seq x y z
N MET A 1 6.50 26.17 8.51
CA MET A 1 6.44 24.79 9.03
C MET A 1 6.35 23.85 7.83
N GLY A 2 7.19 22.82 7.76
CA GLY A 2 7.17 21.87 6.63
C GLY A 2 5.87 21.09 6.57
N LYS A 3 5.40 20.72 5.36
CA LYS A 3 4.26 19.82 5.21
C LYS A 3 4.61 18.46 5.84
N PRO A 4 3.79 17.92 6.76
CA PRO A 4 4.03 16.59 7.33
C PRO A 4 4.12 15.54 6.22
N HIS A 5 5.15 14.68 6.31
CA HIS A 5 5.33 13.54 5.41
C HIS A 5 5.33 12.27 6.24
N VAL A 6 4.36 11.39 5.97
CA VAL A 6 4.19 10.11 6.67
C VAL A 6 4.68 8.97 5.80
N LEU A 7 5.49 8.09 6.39
CA LEU A 7 5.89 6.82 5.81
C LEU A 7 5.01 5.70 6.40
N VAL A 8 4.33 4.95 5.54
CA VAL A 8 3.43 3.86 5.94
C VAL A 8 4.07 2.53 5.54
N ILE A 9 4.33 1.68 6.54
CA ILE A 9 4.95 0.37 6.37
C ILE A 9 3.98 -0.69 6.90
N PRO A 10 3.14 -1.28 6.03
CA PRO A 10 2.15 -2.28 6.42
C PRO A 10 2.80 -3.65 6.69
N TYR A 11 2.19 -4.42 7.60
CA TYR A 11 2.48 -5.84 7.72
C TYR A 11 2.03 -6.59 6.44
N PRO A 12 2.77 -7.62 5.96
CA PRO A 12 2.54 -8.32 4.70
C PRO A 12 1.30 -9.25 4.69
N ALA A 13 0.14 -8.74 5.08
CA ALA A 13 -1.12 -9.46 5.06
C ALA A 13 -2.25 -8.54 4.55
N GLN A 14 -3.20 -9.11 3.80
CA GLN A 14 -4.32 -8.36 3.21
C GLN A 14 -5.04 -7.47 4.24
N GLY A 15 -5.34 -8.03 5.42
CA GLY A 15 -6.02 -7.30 6.50
C GLY A 15 -5.22 -6.15 7.12
N HIS A 16 -3.95 -5.97 6.74
CA HIS A 16 -3.13 -4.83 7.14
C HIS A 16 -2.88 -3.88 5.97
N VAL A 17 -2.61 -4.42 4.77
CA VAL A 17 -2.31 -3.61 3.58
C VAL A 17 -3.51 -2.79 3.13
N ILE A 18 -4.70 -3.40 2.99
CA ILE A 18 -5.89 -2.69 2.48
C ILE A 18 -6.31 -1.57 3.42
N PRO A 19 -6.48 -1.79 4.74
CA PRO A 19 -6.90 -0.71 5.64
C PRO A 19 -5.87 0.41 5.75
N LEU A 20 -4.57 0.09 5.75
CA LEU A 20 -3.51 1.12 5.77
C LEU A 20 -3.46 1.91 4.47
N MET A 21 -3.77 1.30 3.32
CA MET A 21 -3.88 2.00 2.04
C MET A 21 -5.06 2.99 2.06
N GLU A 22 -6.22 2.55 2.54
CA GLU A 22 -7.42 3.40 2.63
C GLU A 22 -7.21 4.57 3.60
N LEU A 23 -6.61 4.32 4.77
CA LEU A 23 -6.19 5.38 5.69
C LEU A 23 -5.21 6.36 5.03
N SER A 24 -4.22 5.84 4.30
CA SER A 24 -3.23 6.66 3.59
C SER A 24 -3.88 7.58 2.55
N GLN A 25 -4.85 7.06 1.79
CA GLN A 25 -5.60 7.85 0.82
C GLN A 25 -6.43 8.95 1.49
N ASN A 26 -7.07 8.66 2.62
CA ASN A 26 -7.83 9.66 3.37
C ASN A 26 -6.92 10.78 3.91
N LEU A 27 -5.77 10.44 4.50
CA LEU A 27 -4.80 11.43 4.95
C LEU A 27 -4.21 12.26 3.81
N ALA A 28 -4.03 11.66 2.63
CA ALA A 28 -3.56 12.36 1.44
C ALA A 28 -4.57 13.39 0.93
N LYS A 29 -5.89 13.07 1.00
CA LYS A 29 -6.97 14.01 0.65
C LYS A 29 -6.97 15.24 1.56
N GLU A 30 -6.62 15.08 2.84
CA GLU A 30 -6.47 16.17 3.81
C GLU A 30 -5.15 16.96 3.64
N GLY A 31 -4.35 16.67 2.61
CA GLY A 31 -3.14 17.43 2.26
C GLY A 31 -1.85 16.92 2.90
N THR A 32 -1.86 15.76 3.56
CA THR A 32 -0.66 15.12 4.10
C THR A 32 0.11 14.40 2.98
N LYS A 33 1.43 14.61 2.89
CA LYS A 33 2.26 13.83 1.95
C LYS A 33 2.42 12.42 2.51
N ILE A 34 2.13 11.39 1.72
CA ILE A 34 2.26 9.98 2.14
C ILE A 34 3.23 9.24 1.22
N SER A 35 4.10 8.41 1.80
CA SER A 35 4.82 7.35 1.09
C SER A 35 4.38 6.00 1.65
N PHE A 36 3.75 5.20 0.81
CA PHE A 36 3.31 3.86 1.16
C PHE A 36 4.34 2.84 0.67
N VAL A 37 4.89 2.04 1.58
CA VAL A 37 5.87 1.00 1.23
C VAL A 37 5.13 -0.28 0.90
N ASN A 38 5.27 -0.73 -0.35
CA ASN A 38 4.80 -2.04 -0.78
C ASN A 38 5.99 -2.87 -1.25
N THR A 39 6.20 -4.05 -0.67
CA THR A 39 7.23 -4.98 -1.14
C THR A 39 6.64 -5.88 -2.24
N VAL A 40 7.48 -6.42 -3.13
CA VAL A 40 7.03 -7.35 -4.20
C VAL A 40 6.34 -8.58 -3.62
N PHE A 41 6.78 -9.07 -2.46
CA PHE A 41 6.13 -10.14 -1.72
C PHE A 41 4.72 -9.77 -1.26
N ASN A 42 4.52 -8.55 -0.74
CA ASN A 42 3.23 -8.07 -0.27
C ASN A 42 2.27 -7.84 -1.44
N HIS A 43 2.79 -7.28 -2.52
CA HIS A 43 2.04 -7.08 -3.76
C HIS A 43 1.49 -8.41 -4.29
N LYS A 44 2.35 -9.43 -4.40
CA LYS A 44 1.96 -10.77 -4.85
C LYS A 44 0.91 -11.40 -3.95
N ARG A 45 1.07 -11.35 -2.62
CA ARG A 45 0.08 -11.92 -1.69
C ARG A 45 -1.27 -11.22 -1.74
N VAL A 46 -1.28 -9.91 -1.94
CA VAL A 46 -2.52 -9.13 -2.08
C VAL A 46 -3.22 -9.47 -3.40
N LEU A 47 -2.48 -9.56 -4.51
CA LEU A 47 -3.04 -9.92 -5.82
C LEU A 47 -3.50 -11.38 -5.88
N ASP A 48 -2.74 -12.32 -5.30
CA ASP A 48 -3.16 -13.72 -5.14
C ASP A 48 -4.47 -13.83 -4.35
N ALA A 49 -4.64 -13.02 -3.29
CA ALA A 49 -5.88 -12.98 -2.52
C ALA A 49 -7.05 -12.32 -3.27
N LEU A 50 -6.76 -11.43 -4.23
CA LEU A 50 -7.74 -10.79 -5.12
C LEU A 50 -8.07 -11.64 -6.36
N GLY A 51 -7.33 -12.72 -6.61
CA GLY A 51 -7.53 -13.60 -7.76
C GLY A 51 -6.91 -13.10 -9.07
N GLU A 52 -6.08 -12.06 -9.02
CA GLU A 52 -5.37 -11.52 -10.18
C GLU A 52 -3.96 -12.15 -10.25
N LYS A 53 -3.70 -12.94 -11.31
CA LYS A 53 -2.38 -13.57 -11.51
C LYS A 53 -1.38 -12.52 -12.00
N VAL A 54 -0.44 -12.16 -11.13
CA VAL A 54 0.71 -11.30 -11.48
C VAL A 54 1.64 -12.08 -12.40
N ASP A 55 2.08 -11.44 -13.49
CA ASP A 55 3.16 -12.00 -14.30
C ASP A 55 4.50 -12.00 -13.52
N GLU A 56 5.49 -12.69 -14.07
CA GLU A 56 6.83 -12.85 -13.47
C GLU A 56 7.59 -11.53 -13.27
N ASN A 57 7.10 -10.41 -13.81
CA ASN A 57 7.74 -9.10 -13.74
C ASN A 57 7.12 -8.18 -12.70
N GLY A 58 6.09 -8.63 -11.97
CA GLY A 58 5.48 -7.83 -10.90
C GLY A 58 4.66 -6.64 -11.39
N LEU A 59 4.27 -6.64 -12.66
CA LEU A 59 3.19 -5.79 -13.17
C LEU A 59 1.96 -6.65 -13.46
N LEU A 60 0.79 -6.02 -13.34
CA LEU A 60 -0.45 -6.51 -13.95
C LEU A 60 -0.33 -6.51 -15.47
#